data_AF-A0A151RSL1-F1
#
_entry.id   AF-A0A151RSL1-F1
#
_cell.length_a   1.000
_cell.length_b   1.000
_cell.length_c   1.000
_cell.angle_alpha   90.00
_cell.angle_beta   90.00
_cell.angle_gamma   90.00
#
_symmetry.space_group_name_H-M   'P 1'
#
loop_
_entity.id
_entity.type
_entity.pdbx_description
1 polymer ?
#
loop_
_entity_poly.entity_id
_entity_poly.type
_entity_poly.pdbx_seq_one_letter_code
_entity_poly.pdbx_strand_id
1 'polypeptide(L)'
;GNDPENEKELFNLRHASLRNVIEKIFGIFKSRFTIFKSAPPFLFKTQVELVLVCAALHKFLRKECRFDEFLIEAVDEPSSSTLPINEDHTFEPIIQT
;
A
#
# COMPACT_ATOMS: atom_id res chain seq x y z
N GLY A 1 -8.34 -6.63 -24.47
CA GLY A 1 -9.24 -7.01 -23.37
C GLY A 1 -10.57 -7.33 -23.99
N ASN A 2 -11.31 -8.28 -23.45
CA ASN A 2 -12.65 -8.59 -23.93
C ASN A 2 -13.54 -7.38 -23.65
N ASP A 3 -14.36 -6.99 -24.62
CA ASP A 3 -15.35 -5.94 -24.44
C ASP A 3 -16.44 -6.45 -23.46
N PRO A 4 -16.92 -5.62 -22.52
CA PRO A 4 -17.95 -6.04 -21.58
C PRO A 4 -19.25 -6.38 -22.33
N GLU A 5 -19.76 -7.60 -22.14
CA GLU A 5 -20.93 -8.10 -22.85
C GLU A 5 -22.24 -7.81 -22.11
N ASN A 6 -22.16 -7.55 -20.80
CA ASN A 6 -23.31 -7.30 -19.95
C ASN A 6 -23.12 -6.08 -19.04
N GLU A 7 -24.23 -5.51 -18.55
CA GLU A 7 -24.22 -4.31 -17.70
C GLU A 7 -23.37 -4.49 -16.44
N LYS A 8 -23.39 -5.69 -15.85
CA LYS A 8 -22.56 -6.05 -14.68
C LYS A 8 -21.07 -5.98 -15.00
N GLU A 9 -20.64 -6.44 -16.17
CA GLU A 9 -19.24 -6.42 -16.57
C GLU A 9 -18.78 -5.00 -16.83
N LEU A 10 -19.62 -4.18 -17.48
CA LEU A 10 -19.34 -2.76 -17.68
C LEU A 10 -19.21 -2.00 -16.35
N PHE A 11 -20.09 -2.28 -15.39
CA PHE A 11 -20.00 -1.71 -14.04
C PHE A 11 -18.70 -2.12 -13.35
N ASN A 12 -18.38 -3.41 -13.35
CA ASN A 12 -17.16 -3.94 -12.74
C ASN A 12 -15.91 -3.35 -13.37
N LEU A 13 -15.88 -3.22 -14.70
CA LEU A 13 -14.75 -2.62 -15.43
C LEU A 13 -14.55 -1.17 -15.01
N ARG A 14 -15.62 -0.36 -14.97
CA ARG A 14 -15.55 1.04 -14.54
C ARG A 14 -15.13 1.17 -13.08
N HIS A 15 -15.69 0.35 -12.20
CA HIS A 15 -15.35 0.33 -10.78
C HIS A 15 -13.88 -0.06 -10.57
N ALA A 16 -13.40 -1.12 -11.23
CA ALA A 16 -12.00 -1.56 -11.17
C ALA A 16 -11.06 -0.50 -11.74
N SER A 17 -11.44 0.15 -12.84
CA SER A 17 -10.67 1.26 -13.42
C SER A 17 -10.52 2.43 -12.44
N LEU A 18 -11.61 2.84 -11.79
CA LEU A 18 -11.56 3.91 -10.78
C LEU A 18 -10.69 3.49 -9.59
N ARG A 19 -10.91 2.28 -9.07
CA ARG A 19 -10.13 1.73 -7.96
C ARG A 19 -8.63 1.72 -8.29
N ASN A 20 -8.25 1.26 -9.48
CA ASN A 20 -6.86 1.24 -9.93
C ASN A 20 -6.24 2.65 -9.95
N VAL A 21 -6.98 3.68 -10.40
CA VAL A 21 -6.48 5.07 -10.34
C VAL A 21 -6.24 5.52 -8.90
N ILE A 22 -7.19 5.24 -7.99
CA ILE A 22 -7.06 5.60 -6.57
C ILE A 22 -5.88 4.86 -5.93
N GLU A 23 -5.75 3.56 -6.16
CA GLU A 23 -4.64 2.74 -5.65
C GLU A 23 -3.28 3.24 -6.14
N LYS A 24 -3.16 3.61 -7.43
CA LYS A 24 -1.94 4.21 -7.97
C LYS A 24 -1.57 5.53 -7.29
N ILE A 25 -2.54 6.39 -7.01
CA ILE A 25 -2.29 7.66 -6.29
C ILE A 25 -1.76 7.38 -4.88
N PHE A 26 -2.39 6.46 -4.14
CA PHE A 26 -1.91 6.07 -2.82
C PHE A 26 -0.54 5.37 -2.88
N GLY A 27 -0.25 4.62 -3.94
CA GLY A 27 1.08 4.05 -4.18
C GLY A 27 2.17 5.11 -4.30
N ILE A 28 1.91 6.18 -5.07
CA ILE A 28 2.82 7.33 -5.18
C ILE A 28 3.01 8.00 -3.82
N PHE A 29 1.92 8.24 -3.09
CA PHE A 29 2.01 8.89 -1.78
C PHE A 29 2.76 8.04 -0.76
N LYS A 30 2.57 6.72 -0.74
CA LYS A 30 3.34 5.81 0.12
C LYS A 30 4.82 5.76 -0.23
N SER A 31 5.16 5.82 -1.52
CA SER A 31 6.54 5.88 -2.00
C SER A 31 7.23 7.20 -1.62
N ARG A 32 6.51 8.33 -1.68
CA ARG A 32 7.10 9.67 -1.49
C ARG A 32 7.03 10.20 -0.07
N PHE A 33 5.99 9.84 0.68
CA PHE A 33 5.73 10.39 2.00
C PHE A 33 5.60 9.25 3.02
N THR A 34 6.58 9.19 3.94
CA THR A 34 6.66 8.14 4.97
C THR A 34 5.44 8.09 5.88
N ILE A 35 4.71 9.20 6.01
CA ILE A 35 3.46 9.30 6.78
C ILE A 35 2.35 8.36 6.29
N PHE A 36 2.39 7.87 5.04
CA PHE A 36 1.42 6.90 4.52
C PHE A 36 1.91 5.44 4.62
N LYS A 37 3.15 5.19 5.05
CA LYS A 37 3.68 3.81 5.19
C LYS A 37 3.01 3.04 6.33
N SER A 38 2.51 3.73 7.35
CA SER A 38 1.73 3.16 8.45
C SER A 38 0.34 3.80 8.52
N ALA A 39 -0.58 3.15 9.25
CA ALA A 39 -1.90 3.71 9.51
C ALA A 39 -1.74 5.04 10.29
N PRO A 40 -2.18 6.19 9.73
CA PRO A 40 -1.99 7.46 10.41
C PRO A 40 -2.87 7.51 11.67
N PRO A 41 -2.34 7.83 12.86
CA PRO A 41 -3.10 7.91 14.10
C PRO A 41 -3.91 9.22 14.20
N PHE A 42 -4.49 9.66 13.08
CA PHE A 42 -5.21 10.93 12.98
C PHE A 42 -6.69 10.70 12.75
N LEU A 43 -7.51 11.66 13.22
CA LEU A 43 -8.93 11.70 12.89
C LEU A 43 -9.13 11.79 11.37
N PHE A 44 -10.27 11.29 10.89
CA PHE A 44 -10.58 11.25 9.45
C PHE A 44 -10.44 12.63 8.78
N LYS A 45 -10.88 13.70 9.44
CA LYS A 45 -10.73 15.07 8.93
C LYS A 45 -9.26 15.42 8.64
N THR A 46 -8.37 15.11 9.58
CA THR A 46 -6.93 15.34 9.44
C THR A 46 -6.32 14.44 8.35
N GLN A 47 -6.80 13.20 8.19
CA GLN A 47 -6.35 12.33 7.09
C GLN A 47 -6.68 12.93 5.72
N VAL A 48 -7.87 13.52 5.56
CA VAL A 48 -8.26 14.22 4.32
C VAL A 48 -7.38 15.44 4.06
N GLU A 49 -7.11 16.23 5.09
CA GLU A 49 -6.20 17.39 5.00
C GLU A 49 -4.77 16.97 4.61
N LEU A 50 -4.26 15.88 5.18
CA LEU A 50 -2.94 15.32 4.83
C LEU A 50 -2.86 14.93 3.35
N VAL A 51 -3.88 14.26 2.82
CA VAL A 51 -3.95 13.90 1.40
C VAL A 51 -3.88 15.15 0.51
N LEU A 52 -4.60 16.21 0.87
CA LEU A 52 -4.61 17.47 0.12
C LEU A 52 -3.25 18.18 0.15
N VAL A 53 -2.64 18.29 1.33
CA VAL A 53 -1.30 18.88 1.51
C VAL A 53 -0.25 18.10 0.72
N CYS A 54 -0.28 16.77 0.79
CA CYS A 54 0.66 15.91 0.07
C CYS A 54 0.48 16.01 -1.45
N ALA A 55 -0.75 16.14 -1.95
CA ALA A 55 -1.02 16.38 -3.36
C ALA A 55 -0.45 17.73 -3.83
N ALA A 56 -0.66 18.80 -3.06
CA ALA A 56 -0.11 20.13 -3.36
C ALA A 56 1.43 20.12 -3.33
N LEU A 57 2.02 19.49 -2.32
CA LEU A 57 3.46 19.36 -2.17
C LEU A 57 4.07 18.53 -3.31
N HIS A 58 3.44 17.41 -3.68
CA HIS A 58 3.88 16.59 -4.81
C HIS A 58 3.86 17.40 -6.12
N LYS A 59 2.78 18.17 -6.37
CA LYS A 59 2.69 19.06 -7.54
C LYS A 59 3.79 20.13 -7.53
N PHE A 60 4.06 20.74 -6.38
CA PHE A 60 5.09 21.76 -6.23
C PHE A 60 6.48 21.17 -6.51
N LEU A 61 6.82 20.06 -5.85
CA LEU A 61 8.11 19.38 -6.02
C LEU A 61 8.31 18.90 -7.46
N ARG A 62 7.27 18.39 -8.12
CA ARG A 62 7.34 18.01 -9.55
C ARG A 62 7.61 19.19 -10.47
N LYS A 63 7.13 20.39 -10.12
CA LYS A 63 7.35 21.61 -10.92
C LYS A 63 8.76 22.18 -10.70
N GLU A 64 9.23 22.18 -9.46
CA GLU A 64 10.44 22.87 -9.05
C GLU A 64 11.70 21.97 -9.09
N CYS A 65 11.55 20.68 -8.78
CA CYS A 65 12.66 19.75 -8.67
C CYS A 65 12.66 18.78 -9.85
N ARG A 66 13.66 18.90 -10.74
CA ARG A 66 13.84 18.05 -11.93
C ARG A 66 14.32 16.62 -11.61
N PHE A 67 14.61 16.30 -10.35
CA PHE A 67 15.15 15.01 -9.89
C PHE A 67 14.05 13.99 -9.55
N ASP A 68 13.09 13.75 -10.44
CA ASP A 68 11.96 12.84 -10.18
C ASP A 68 12.28 11.35 -10.41
N GLU A 69 13.55 10.96 -10.39
CA GLU A 69 13.97 9.56 -10.48
C GLU A 69 14.19 8.99 -9.06
N PHE A 70 13.14 9.00 -8.24
CA PHE A 70 13.19 8.27 -6.98
C PHE A 70 12.64 6.87 -7.23
N LEU A 71 13.55 5.89 -7.15
CA LEU A 71 13.29 4.47 -7.25
C LEU A 71 12.07 4.11 -6.39
N ILE A 72 11.02 3.66 -7.05
CA ILE A 72 9.96 2.92 -6.40
C ILE A 72 10.63 1.59 -6.05
N GLU A 73 11.11 1.43 -4.81
CA GLU A 73 11.56 0.12 -4.34
C GLU A 73 10.41 -0.86 -4.57
N ALA A 74 10.66 -1.85 -5.41
CA ALA A 74 9.78 -2.98 -5.60
C ALA A 74 9.64 -3.66 -4.24
N VAL A 75 8.45 -3.57 -3.64
CA VAL A 75 8.11 -4.37 -2.48
C VAL A 75 7.90 -5.78 -3.00
N ASP A 76 8.98 -6.56 -3.04
CA ASP A 76 8.91 -8.01 -3.15
C ASP A 76 8.28 -8.55 -1.86
N GLU A 77 7.14 -9.22 -2.00
CA GLU A 77 6.56 -10.16 -1.02
C GLU A 77 5.63 -11.09 -1.83
N PRO A 78 5.70 -12.42 -1.64
CA PRO A 78 5.39 -12.96 -0.34
C PRO A 78 6.45 -13.90 0.27
N SER A 79 6.69 -13.71 1.56
CA SER A 79 7.27 -14.62 2.53
C SER A 79 6.40 -15.86 2.54
N SER A 80 6.79 -16.84 1.73
CA SER A 80 6.43 -18.22 1.97
C SER A 80 7.19 -18.68 3.21
N SER A 81 6.54 -18.63 4.35
CA SER A 81 7.00 -19.29 5.56
C SER A 81 7.06 -20.80 5.32
N THR A 82 8.25 -21.31 4.98
CA THR A 82 8.60 -22.72 5.19
C THR A 82 10.05 -22.78 5.66
N LEU A 83 10.24 -22.89 6.98
CA LEU A 83 11.49 -23.42 7.53
C LEU A 83 11.26 -24.93 7.75
N PRO A 84 12.04 -25.82 7.13
CA PRO A 84 12.23 -27.15 7.69
C PRO A 84 13.30 -27.03 8.79
N ILE A 85 13.12 -27.74 9.90
CA ILE A 85 14.17 -28.45 10.65
C ILE A 85 13.43 -29.09 11.83
N ASN A 86 13.21 -30.40 11.71
CA ASN A 86 13.06 -31.27 12.86
C ASN A 86 14.45 -31.39 13.50
N GLU A 87 14.56 -31.24 14.81
CA GLU A 87 15.14 -32.25 15.68
C GLU A 87 14.86 -31.91 17.15
N ASP A 88 14.60 -32.98 17.88
CA ASP A 88 14.11 -33.16 19.24
C ASP A 88 15.04 -32.56 20.31
N HIS A 89 14.47 -32.13 21.45
CA HIS A 89 14.99 -32.39 22.81
C HIS A 89 13.96 -31.91 23.87
N THR A 90 13.14 -32.87 24.30
CA THR A 90 12.50 -33.00 25.62
C THR A 90 13.20 -32.26 26.76
N PHE A 91 12.49 -31.46 27.59
CA PHE A 91 12.59 -31.40 29.07
C PHE A 91 11.42 -30.61 29.72
N GLU A 92 10.53 -31.37 30.38
CA GLU A 92 9.69 -31.17 31.59
C GLU A 92 8.79 -29.91 31.84
N PRO A 93 7.55 -30.11 32.37
CA PRO A 93 6.64 -29.05 32.79
C PRO A 93 6.84 -28.67 34.27
N ILE A 94 6.97 -27.36 34.58
CA ILE A 94 6.80 -26.87 35.95
C ILE A 94 5.34 -26.45 36.12
N ILE A 95 4.58 -27.24 36.86
CA ILE A 95 3.30 -26.81 37.45
C ILE A 95 3.61 -25.93 38.66
N GLN A 96 3.03 -24.73 38.70
CA GLN A 96 2.88 -23.99 39.94
C GLN A 96 1.57 -23.18 39.92
N THR A 97 0.52 -23.74 40.51
CA THR A 97 -0.50 -23.04 41.32
C THR A 97 -1.12 -24.07 42.25
#